data_AF-A0A2A4KH51-F1
#
_entry.id   AF-A0A2A4KH51-F1
#
_cell.length_a   1.000
_cell.length_b   1.000
_cell.length_c   1.000
_cell.angle_alpha   90.00
_cell.angle_beta   90.00
_cell.angle_gamma   90.00
#
_symmetry.space_group_name_H-M   'P 1'
#
loop_
_entity.id
_entity.type
_entity.pdbx_description
1 polymer ?
#
loop_
_entity_poly.entity_id
_entity_poly.type
_entity_poly.pdbx_seq_one_letter_code
_entity_poly.pdbx_strand_id
1 'polypeptide(L)'
;MNRQRNRGRGVAAALAAMCAVAVLPGQAHAAGPGKYAFDPAAKNVQGAETNVEASTLDEGVPYRSTIEPGQKLYYRVTLDDVSTAYVSAVAVPGDSGAVAHGDGITISLRDLDDSRCSSERANFGSGGYARPITAYAYRTPKEGGTTCQEGGQYDVLVERESKETSSPAAWDLELRFLQEPRLKSGASMPTAAPSGFPSATPEPLAGQPQERSGGAGYSEATGLETGQWKDSVAPGETRFYRVPVDWGQQIHTTARLANSPNGKTDFVGNALTLSLDNPAQGRVADTSLSYSGRPASTSLRPLPPVSYRNRFASSTQVNTMRFAGWYYLSVSLSPKLKESYGSEPIRLELAVQVKNKAEESPYEGDAGVFGVTERDKDTARKGQNQQQAAESGTMQVVAAAGIGTGAVLVLGLGVWALLARRRAAGAPAAAGHQPPPQQGW
;
A
#
# COMPACT_ATOMS: atom_id res chain seq x y z
N MET A 1 57.18 -29.99 -56.47
CA MET A 1 56.84 -28.62 -56.92
C MET A 1 55.59 -28.67 -57.79
N ASN A 2 54.67 -27.73 -57.54
CA ASN A 2 53.48 -27.32 -58.32
C ASN A 2 52.09 -28.00 -58.16
N ARG A 3 51.23 -27.19 -57.51
CA ARG A 3 49.86 -26.75 -57.87
C ARG A 3 48.63 -27.66 -57.65
N GLN A 4 47.85 -27.22 -56.66
CA GLN A 4 46.41 -26.89 -56.69
C GLN A 4 45.40 -27.89 -57.29
N ARG A 5 44.39 -28.27 -56.48
CA ARG A 5 43.01 -27.78 -56.66
C ARG A 5 42.12 -27.95 -55.44
N ASN A 6 41.31 -26.92 -55.25
CA ASN A 6 40.37 -26.64 -54.16
C ASN A 6 39.02 -27.38 -54.30
N ARG A 7 38.21 -27.28 -53.23
CA ARG A 7 36.74 -27.47 -53.06
C ARG A 7 36.35 -28.78 -52.35
N GLY A 8 35.58 -28.80 -51.27
CA GLY A 8 34.97 -27.73 -50.48
C GLY A 8 33.85 -28.27 -49.58
N ARG A 9 33.70 -27.62 -48.42
CA ARG A 9 32.48 -27.40 -47.61
C ARG A 9 31.84 -28.58 -46.86
N GLY A 10 31.75 -28.38 -45.53
CA GLY A 10 30.84 -29.07 -44.63
C GLY A 10 31.03 -28.66 -43.17
N VAL A 11 30.92 -27.35 -42.87
CA VAL A 11 30.92 -26.81 -41.51
C VAL A 11 29.59 -27.14 -40.84
N ALA A 12 29.62 -27.74 -39.65
CA ALA A 12 28.51 -27.72 -38.70
C ALA A 12 29.07 -27.29 -37.33
N ALA A 13 29.22 -25.98 -37.16
CA ALA A 13 29.54 -25.36 -35.89
C ALA A 13 28.23 -25.07 -35.13
N ALA A 14 28.26 -25.41 -33.84
CA ALA A 14 27.22 -25.21 -32.86
C ALA A 14 26.84 -23.74 -32.67
N LEU A 15 25.55 -23.48 -32.40
CA LEU A 15 25.08 -22.24 -31.77
C LEU A 15 24.02 -22.60 -30.73
N ALA A 16 24.48 -22.85 -29.50
CA ALA A 16 23.65 -22.80 -28.30
C ALA A 16 23.74 -21.36 -27.76
N ALA A 17 22.73 -20.54 -28.06
CA ALA A 17 22.60 -19.21 -27.48
C ALA A 17 21.87 -19.33 -26.13
N MET A 18 22.63 -19.38 -25.03
CA MET A 18 22.10 -19.15 -23.68
C MET A 18 22.00 -17.64 -23.44
N CYS A 19 20.78 -17.10 -23.49
CA CYS A 19 20.50 -15.76 -22.97
C CYS A 19 20.34 -15.85 -21.45
N ALA A 20 21.42 -15.63 -20.71
CA ALA A 20 21.36 -15.37 -19.27
C ALA A 20 20.85 -13.93 -19.07
N VAL A 21 19.57 -13.79 -18.71
CA VAL A 21 19.04 -12.53 -18.20
C VAL A 21 19.58 -12.38 -16.77
N ALA A 22 20.57 -11.52 -16.60
CA ALA A 22 21.05 -11.12 -15.29
C ALA A 22 19.98 -10.24 -14.63
N VAL A 23 19.12 -10.84 -13.80
CA VAL A 23 18.27 -10.11 -12.87
C VAL A 23 19.17 -9.64 -11.73
N LEU A 24 19.50 -8.35 -11.71
CA LEU A 24 20.14 -7.73 -10.55
C LEU A 24 19.13 -7.74 -9.40
N PRO A 25 19.47 -8.29 -8.21
CA PRO A 25 18.61 -8.16 -7.05
C PRO A 25 18.63 -6.69 -6.59
N GLY A 26 17.49 -6.02 -6.69
CA GLY A 26 17.29 -4.74 -6.01
C GLY A 26 17.47 -4.96 -4.51
N GLN A 27 18.47 -4.29 -3.91
CA GLN A 27 18.66 -4.34 -2.47
C GLN A 27 17.55 -3.55 -1.78
N ALA A 28 16.47 -4.24 -1.38
CA ALA A 28 15.51 -3.69 -0.44
C ALA A 28 16.23 -3.45 0.89
N HIS A 29 16.54 -2.18 1.18
CA HIS A 29 16.99 -1.77 2.51
C HIS A 29 15.75 -1.73 3.40
N ALA A 30 15.53 -2.80 4.17
CA ALA A 30 14.58 -2.73 5.27
C ALA A 30 15.03 -1.61 6.22
N ALA A 31 14.12 -0.72 6.59
CA ALA A 31 14.41 0.28 7.61
C ALA A 31 14.83 -0.45 8.91
N GLY A 32 15.84 0.10 9.59
CA GLY A 32 16.24 -0.44 10.90
C GLY A 32 15.07 -0.37 11.90
N PRO A 33 15.08 -1.19 12.96
CA PRO A 33 14.00 -1.23 13.95
C PRO A 33 13.62 0.17 14.44
N GLY A 34 12.32 0.50 14.41
CA GLY A 34 11.80 1.80 14.86
C GLY A 34 11.87 2.96 13.85
N LYS A 35 12.51 2.80 12.69
CA LYS A 35 12.53 3.83 11.64
C LYS A 35 11.39 3.65 10.66
N TYR A 36 10.75 4.76 10.26
CA TYR A 36 9.71 4.73 9.23
C TYR A 36 10.29 4.31 7.87
N ALA A 37 9.62 3.36 7.21
CA ALA A 37 9.97 2.93 5.86
C ALA A 37 9.16 3.69 4.82
N PHE A 38 9.84 4.56 4.06
CA PHE A 38 9.25 5.25 2.92
C PHE A 38 8.96 4.28 1.78
N ASP A 39 8.10 4.68 0.85
CA ASP A 39 7.96 3.98 -0.42
C ASP A 39 9.32 3.95 -1.16
N PRO A 40 9.86 2.77 -1.52
CA PRO A 40 11.14 2.69 -2.23
C PRO A 40 11.09 3.33 -3.62
N ALA A 41 9.89 3.54 -4.19
CA ALA A 41 9.69 4.28 -5.43
C ALA A 41 9.51 5.79 -5.21
N ALA A 42 9.60 6.29 -3.97
CA ALA A 42 9.41 7.70 -3.66
C ALA A 42 10.47 8.57 -4.34
N LYS A 43 10.02 9.57 -5.09
CA LYS A 43 10.89 10.59 -5.67
C LYS A 43 11.12 11.71 -4.66
N ASN A 44 12.34 12.24 -4.59
CA ASN A 44 12.59 13.45 -3.79
C ASN A 44 11.95 14.66 -4.49
N VAL A 45 11.29 15.52 -3.71
CA VAL A 45 10.74 16.79 -4.17
C VAL A 45 11.05 17.86 -3.13
N GLN A 46 11.38 19.06 -3.60
CA GLN A 46 11.59 20.21 -2.73
C GLN A 46 10.33 21.07 -2.70
N GLY A 47 9.79 21.32 -1.51
CA GLY A 47 8.75 22.31 -1.32
C GLY A 47 9.32 23.73 -1.43
N ALA A 48 8.51 24.67 -1.92
CA ALA A 48 8.90 26.08 -2.05
C ALA A 48 8.23 26.95 -0.98
N GLU A 49 8.87 28.03 -0.54
CA GLU A 49 8.25 28.99 0.41
C GLU A 49 7.25 29.93 -0.28
N THR A 50 7.38 30.08 -1.60
CA THR A 50 6.46 30.84 -2.45
C THR A 50 5.71 29.91 -3.39
N ASN A 51 4.44 30.19 -3.65
CA ASN A 51 3.63 29.32 -4.49
C ASN A 51 4.06 29.35 -5.98
N VAL A 52 4.62 30.45 -6.47
CA VAL A 52 5.10 30.57 -7.86
C VAL A 52 6.28 29.65 -8.18
N GLU A 53 7.01 29.20 -7.15
CA GLU A 53 8.16 28.29 -7.26
C GLU A 53 7.80 26.83 -6.91
N ALA A 54 6.51 26.53 -6.68
CA ALA A 54 6.06 25.24 -6.19
C ALA A 54 6.37 24.09 -7.18
N SER A 55 7.04 23.05 -6.67
CA SER A 55 7.31 21.82 -7.41
C SER A 55 6.02 21.04 -7.67
N THR A 56 5.89 20.44 -8.86
CA THR A 56 4.70 19.66 -9.24
C THR A 56 4.75 18.24 -8.67
N LEU A 57 3.61 17.75 -8.18
CA LEU A 57 3.36 16.39 -7.77
C LEU A 57 2.49 15.69 -8.83
N ASP A 58 3.03 14.62 -9.40
CA ASP A 58 2.31 13.79 -10.36
C ASP A 58 1.37 12.81 -9.64
N GLU A 59 0.22 12.52 -10.27
CA GLU A 59 -0.74 11.56 -9.74
C GLU A 59 -0.12 10.15 -9.61
N GLY A 60 -0.39 9.48 -8.48
CA GLY A 60 0.02 8.11 -8.21
C GLY A 60 1.51 7.94 -7.91
N VAL A 61 2.32 9.00 -8.03
CA VAL A 61 3.75 8.97 -7.70
C VAL A 61 3.94 9.29 -6.22
N PRO A 62 4.59 8.42 -5.43
CA PRO A 62 4.98 8.76 -4.08
C PRO A 62 6.15 9.76 -4.10
N TYR A 63 6.11 10.72 -3.19
CA TYR A 63 7.13 11.74 -3.06
C TYR A 63 7.67 11.82 -1.63
N ARG A 64 8.94 12.18 -1.49
CA ARG A 64 9.60 12.49 -0.22
C ARG A 64 10.05 13.94 -0.19
N SER A 65 9.81 14.60 0.93
CA SER A 65 10.28 15.97 1.21
C SER A 65 10.69 16.10 2.68
N THR A 66 11.10 17.29 3.10
CA THR A 66 11.45 17.62 4.49
C THR A 66 10.86 18.97 4.87
N ILE A 67 10.48 19.14 6.14
CA ILE A 67 9.87 20.38 6.63
C ILE A 67 10.43 20.80 8.00
N GLU A 68 10.89 22.04 8.07
CA GLU A 68 11.44 22.65 9.28
C GLU A 68 10.33 23.14 10.23
N PRO A 69 10.62 23.29 11.54
CA PRO A 69 9.65 23.81 12.50
C PRO A 69 9.09 25.18 12.07
N GLY A 70 7.76 25.31 12.00
CA GLY A 70 7.09 26.55 11.61
C GLY A 70 7.10 26.85 10.10
N GLN A 71 7.73 26.01 9.28
CA GLN A 71 7.82 26.23 7.84
C GLN A 71 6.48 25.97 7.15
N LYS A 72 6.28 26.69 6.05
CA LYS A 72 5.17 26.53 5.12
C LYS A 72 5.72 26.23 3.74
N LEU A 73 5.35 25.09 3.18
CA LEU A 73 5.85 24.61 1.90
C LEU A 73 4.72 24.43 0.90
N TYR A 74 4.88 25.05 -0.26
CA TYR A 74 4.02 24.92 -1.42
C TYR A 74 4.54 23.83 -2.36
N TYR A 75 3.60 23.02 -2.82
CA TYR A 75 3.70 22.11 -3.95
C TYR A 75 2.55 22.38 -4.91
N ARG A 76 2.60 21.81 -6.11
CA ARG A 76 1.58 22.03 -7.14
C ARG A 76 1.01 20.72 -7.65
N VAL A 77 -0.29 20.70 -7.90
CA VAL A 77 -0.98 19.61 -8.60
C VAL A 77 -1.75 20.17 -9.79
N THR A 78 -2.02 19.32 -10.78
CA THR A 78 -2.91 19.66 -11.90
C THR A 78 -4.19 18.84 -11.76
N LEU A 79 -5.32 19.53 -11.68
CA LEU A 79 -6.64 18.92 -11.52
C LEU A 79 -7.44 19.08 -12.82
N ASP A 80 -8.28 18.11 -13.14
CA ASP A 80 -9.32 18.28 -14.16
C ASP A 80 -10.55 19.03 -13.57
N ASP A 81 -11.61 19.20 -14.35
CA ASP A 81 -12.85 19.87 -13.95
C ASP A 81 -13.94 18.92 -13.41
N VAL A 82 -13.66 17.62 -13.27
CA VAL A 82 -14.68 16.59 -12.95
C VAL A 82 -14.31 15.72 -11.75
N SER A 83 -13.06 15.31 -11.65
CA SER A 83 -12.56 14.34 -10.70
C SER A 83 -12.42 14.95 -9.31
N THR A 84 -12.69 14.11 -8.31
CA THR A 84 -12.36 14.45 -6.92
C THR A 84 -10.91 14.10 -6.67
N ALA A 85 -10.15 15.05 -6.16
CA ALA A 85 -8.71 14.95 -5.95
C ALA A 85 -8.36 14.95 -4.46
N TYR A 86 -7.29 14.24 -4.11
CA TYR A 86 -6.78 14.11 -2.75
C TYR A 86 -5.27 14.24 -2.74
N VAL A 87 -4.75 15.08 -1.83
CA VAL A 87 -3.31 15.17 -1.60
C VAL A 87 -3.06 14.89 -0.12
N SER A 88 -2.32 13.83 0.17
CA SER A 88 -1.94 13.44 1.53
C SER A 88 -0.52 13.89 1.87
N ALA A 89 -0.31 14.15 3.15
CA ALA A 89 1.01 14.32 3.74
C ALA A 89 1.12 13.47 5.00
N VAL A 90 2.07 12.55 5.01
CA VAL A 90 2.52 11.83 6.20
C VAL A 90 3.74 12.55 6.74
N ALA A 91 3.63 13.15 7.93
CA ALA A 91 4.77 13.68 8.64
C ALA A 91 5.44 12.58 9.46
N VAL A 92 6.75 12.49 9.32
CA VAL A 92 7.60 11.48 9.94
C VAL A 92 8.65 12.21 10.77
N PRO A 93 8.39 12.39 12.09
CA PRO A 93 9.37 13.00 12.98
C PRO A 93 10.65 12.17 13.15
N GLY A 94 10.62 10.85 12.90
CA GLY A 94 11.76 9.97 13.17
C GLY A 94 12.24 10.08 14.62
N ASP A 95 13.57 10.05 14.81
CA ASP A 95 14.22 10.24 16.11
C ASP A 95 14.37 11.73 16.49
N SER A 96 13.64 12.64 15.84
CA SER A 96 13.80 14.10 16.01
C SER A 96 13.70 14.56 17.45
N GLY A 97 13.05 13.83 18.35
CA GLY A 97 13.05 14.09 19.78
C GLY A 97 11.69 14.49 20.32
N ALA A 98 11.66 15.41 21.28
CA ALA A 98 10.43 15.80 21.97
C ALA A 98 9.47 16.56 21.06
N VAL A 99 8.18 16.24 21.19
CA VAL A 99 7.05 16.95 20.56
C VAL A 99 6.14 17.49 21.65
N ALA A 100 5.56 18.66 21.41
CA ALA A 100 4.64 19.32 22.33
C ALA A 100 3.18 19.07 21.96
N HIS A 101 2.28 19.42 22.88
CA HIS A 101 0.85 19.45 22.58
C HIS A 101 0.56 20.43 21.43
N GLY A 102 -0.14 19.94 20.41
CA GLY A 102 -0.50 20.70 19.22
C GLY A 102 0.53 20.65 18.11
N ASP A 103 1.74 20.16 18.34
CA ASP A 103 2.69 19.90 17.27
C ASP A 103 2.09 18.94 16.24
N GLY A 104 2.29 19.25 14.97
CA GLY A 104 1.68 18.49 13.90
C GLY A 104 1.85 19.13 12.54
N ILE A 105 0.99 18.70 11.61
CA ILE A 105 0.93 19.25 10.26
C ILE A 105 -0.47 19.69 9.92
N THR A 106 -0.55 20.78 9.16
CA THR A 106 -1.76 21.20 8.46
C THR A 106 -1.49 21.14 6.97
N ILE A 107 -2.39 20.49 6.22
CA ILE A 107 -2.36 20.47 4.76
C ILE A 107 -3.59 21.18 4.23
N SER A 108 -3.44 21.93 3.15
CA SER A 108 -4.55 22.56 2.44
C SER A 108 -4.34 22.52 0.94
N LEU A 109 -5.45 22.40 0.22
CA LEU A 109 -5.50 22.50 -1.24
C LEU A 109 -6.20 23.81 -1.59
N ARG A 110 -5.59 24.60 -2.46
CA ARG A 110 -5.99 25.98 -2.75
C ARG A 110 -5.87 26.27 -4.25
N ASP A 111 -6.69 27.18 -4.76
CA ASP A 111 -6.42 27.74 -6.09
C ASP A 111 -5.22 28.70 -6.06
N LEU A 112 -4.81 29.20 -7.23
CA LEU A 112 -3.63 30.07 -7.37
C LEU A 112 -3.81 31.46 -6.74
N ASP A 113 -5.05 31.85 -6.45
CA ASP A 113 -5.42 33.09 -5.77
C ASP A 113 -5.53 32.90 -4.23
N ASP A 114 -5.04 31.77 -3.71
CA ASP A 114 -5.04 31.37 -2.30
C ASP A 114 -6.44 31.07 -1.71
N SER A 115 -7.46 30.90 -2.56
CA SER A 115 -8.76 30.45 -2.08
C SER A 115 -8.71 28.96 -1.73
N ARG A 116 -8.92 28.67 -0.46
CA ARG A 116 -8.84 27.31 0.08
C ARG A 116 -10.04 26.45 -0.32
N CYS A 117 -9.76 25.33 -1.00
CA CYS A 117 -10.73 24.30 -1.33
C CYS A 117 -11.09 23.45 -0.11
N SER A 118 -10.06 22.94 0.58
CA SER A 118 -10.19 22.25 1.85
C SER A 118 -8.88 22.27 2.64
N SER A 119 -8.97 21.88 3.90
CA SER A 119 -7.80 21.75 4.78
C SER A 119 -8.09 20.77 5.89
N GLU A 120 -7.08 19.98 6.24
CA GLU A 120 -7.10 19.11 7.39
C GLU A 120 -5.80 19.25 8.20
N ARG A 121 -5.89 18.86 9.46
CA ARG A 121 -4.78 18.92 10.40
C ARG A 121 -4.65 17.59 11.13
N ALA A 122 -3.41 17.16 11.31
CA ALA A 122 -3.05 16.09 12.23
C ALA A 122 -2.06 16.61 13.27
N ASN A 123 -2.21 16.22 14.53
CA ASN A 123 -1.30 16.57 15.61
C ASN A 123 -1.15 15.41 16.61
N PHE A 124 -0.17 15.50 17.50
CA PHE A 124 0.10 14.40 18.43
C PHE A 124 -0.90 14.28 19.60
N GLY A 125 -1.79 15.26 19.80
CA GLY A 125 -2.75 15.28 20.91
C GLY A 125 -2.12 15.62 22.27
N SER A 126 -2.89 15.47 23.36
CA SER A 126 -2.45 15.79 24.74
C SER A 126 -1.56 14.72 25.37
N GLY A 127 -1.60 13.49 24.84
CA GLY A 127 -0.74 12.37 25.26
C GLY A 127 0.46 12.12 24.34
N GLY A 128 0.68 12.99 23.37
CA GLY A 128 1.42 12.70 22.15
C GLY A 128 2.92 12.56 22.33
N TYR A 129 3.47 11.46 21.85
CA TYR A 129 4.88 11.31 21.54
C TYR A 129 5.06 11.31 20.02
N ALA A 130 6.29 11.57 19.58
CA ALA A 130 6.66 11.59 18.17
C ALA A 130 6.37 10.23 17.53
N ARG A 131 5.61 10.26 16.44
CA ARG A 131 5.22 9.10 15.62
C ARG A 131 4.78 9.59 14.24
N PRO A 132 4.70 8.73 13.22
CA PRO A 132 4.09 9.15 11.96
C PRO A 132 2.65 9.64 12.17
N ILE A 133 2.30 10.78 11.58
CA ILE A 133 0.93 11.33 11.55
C ILE A 133 0.58 11.71 10.12
N THR A 134 -0.70 11.61 9.75
CA THR A 134 -1.15 11.86 8.39
C THR A 134 -2.37 12.77 8.36
N ALA A 135 -2.43 13.63 7.35
CA ALA A 135 -3.59 14.44 6.99
C ALA A 135 -3.67 14.52 5.46
N TYR A 136 -4.85 14.85 4.94
CA TYR A 136 -5.03 15.07 3.50
C TYR A 136 -5.93 16.27 3.23
N ALA A 137 -5.64 16.97 2.14
CA ALA A 137 -6.54 17.95 1.56
C ALA A 137 -7.19 17.37 0.32
N TYR A 138 -8.27 17.99 -0.12
CA TYR A 138 -9.10 17.48 -1.20
C TYR A 138 -9.87 18.56 -1.92
N ARG A 139 -10.23 18.28 -3.18
CA ARG A 139 -11.12 19.10 -3.98
C ARG A 139 -12.19 18.20 -4.56
N THR A 140 -13.45 18.49 -4.23
CA THR A 140 -14.63 17.78 -4.74
C THR A 140 -15.43 18.78 -5.58
N PRO A 141 -15.49 18.62 -6.91
CA PRO A 141 -16.39 19.38 -7.75
C PRO A 141 -17.83 19.15 -7.31
N LYS A 142 -18.61 20.22 -7.26
CA LYS A 142 -20.01 20.20 -6.84
C LYS A 142 -20.83 21.04 -7.81
N GLU A 143 -21.94 20.49 -8.26
CA GLU A 143 -22.91 21.27 -9.03
C GLU A 143 -23.34 22.51 -8.24
N GLY A 144 -23.27 23.69 -8.87
CA GLY A 144 -23.55 24.98 -8.24
C GLY A 144 -22.49 25.45 -7.23
N GLY A 145 -21.33 24.78 -7.12
CA GLY A 145 -20.20 25.24 -6.33
C GLY A 145 -19.60 26.54 -6.89
N THR A 146 -19.11 27.41 -6.01
CA THR A 146 -18.52 28.71 -6.40
C THR A 146 -17.02 28.79 -6.19
N THR A 147 -16.41 27.76 -5.59
CA THR A 147 -14.99 27.76 -5.22
C THR A 147 -14.36 26.44 -5.64
N CYS A 148 -13.16 26.49 -6.22
CA CYS A 148 -12.40 25.33 -6.66
C CYS A 148 -13.16 24.36 -7.60
N GLN A 149 -13.89 24.90 -8.58
CA GLN A 149 -14.65 24.11 -9.57
C GLN A 149 -13.92 23.90 -10.89
N GLU A 150 -12.97 24.76 -11.22
CA GLU A 150 -12.32 24.75 -12.53
C GLU A 150 -11.18 23.73 -12.59
N GLY A 151 -10.91 23.19 -13.78
CA GLY A 151 -9.68 22.43 -14.01
C GLY A 151 -8.49 23.39 -14.12
N GLY A 152 -7.30 22.93 -13.74
CA GLY A 152 -6.09 23.73 -13.79
C GLY A 152 -5.08 23.40 -12.70
N GLN A 153 -4.18 24.34 -12.45
CA GLN A 153 -3.18 24.22 -11.40
C GLN A 153 -3.75 24.63 -10.05
N TYR A 154 -3.41 23.85 -9.02
CA TYR A 154 -3.77 24.10 -7.63
C TYR A 154 -2.55 23.99 -6.75
N ASP A 155 -2.52 24.81 -5.70
CA ASP A 155 -1.47 24.82 -4.71
C ASP A 155 -1.81 23.89 -3.54
N VAL A 156 -0.82 23.07 -3.16
CA VAL A 156 -0.83 22.25 -1.96
C VAL A 156 0.09 22.92 -0.96
N LEU A 157 -0.49 23.44 0.12
CA LEU A 157 0.27 24.04 1.20
C LEU A 157 0.35 23.07 2.38
N VAL A 158 1.57 22.70 2.76
CA VAL A 158 1.88 21.92 3.95
C VAL A 158 2.58 22.80 4.98
N GLU A 159 2.04 22.87 6.19
CA GLU A 159 2.55 23.68 7.28
C GLU A 159 2.93 22.78 8.44
N ARG A 160 4.15 22.92 8.96
CA ARG A 160 4.55 22.27 10.21
C ARG A 160 4.26 23.20 11.38
N GLU A 161 3.43 22.73 12.29
CA GLU A 161 3.15 23.41 13.54
C GLU A 161 4.07 22.86 14.63
N SER A 162 4.79 23.76 15.30
CA SER A 162 5.73 23.39 16.35
C SER A 162 5.76 24.45 17.45
N LYS A 163 5.89 24.02 18.70
CA LYS A 163 6.14 24.90 19.84
C LYS A 163 7.63 25.11 20.06
N GLU A 164 7.99 26.18 20.76
CA GLU A 164 9.40 26.49 21.10
C GLU A 164 10.05 25.39 21.96
N THR A 165 9.27 24.63 22.72
CA THR A 165 9.74 23.50 23.55
C THR A 165 9.99 22.22 22.75
N SER A 166 9.61 22.20 21.48
CA SER A 166 9.70 21.04 20.62
C SER A 166 11.08 20.94 19.99
N SER A 167 11.41 19.76 19.48
CA SER A 167 12.67 19.59 18.77
C SER A 167 12.77 20.53 17.55
N PRO A 168 13.94 21.18 17.36
CA PRO A 168 14.19 22.00 16.18
C PRO A 168 14.50 21.16 14.92
N ALA A 169 14.66 19.84 15.03
CA ALA A 169 15.00 19.01 13.88
C ALA A 169 13.86 18.96 12.86
N ALA A 170 14.20 18.98 11.57
CA ALA A 170 13.28 18.77 10.46
C ALA A 170 12.50 17.45 10.59
N TRP A 171 11.30 17.43 10.05
CA TRP A 171 10.55 16.19 9.84
C TRP A 171 10.61 15.81 8.38
N ASP A 172 10.72 14.52 8.11
CA ASP A 172 10.49 14.01 6.76
C ASP A 172 8.99 14.04 6.43
N LEU A 173 8.66 14.16 5.16
CA LEU A 173 7.31 14.09 4.61
C LEU A 173 7.24 12.98 3.55
N GLU A 174 6.19 12.16 3.58
CA GLU A 174 5.74 11.39 2.43
C GLU A 174 4.47 12.04 1.86
N LEU A 175 4.50 12.39 0.57
CA LEU A 175 3.40 13.07 -0.12
C LEU A 175 2.83 12.16 -1.21
N ARG A 176 1.50 12.16 -1.37
CA ARG A 176 0.82 11.46 -2.46
C ARG A 176 -0.31 12.30 -3.02
N PHE A 177 -0.46 12.29 -4.35
CA PHE A 177 -1.59 12.88 -5.06
C PHE A 177 -2.38 11.78 -5.76
N LEU A 178 -3.69 11.74 -5.54
CA LEU A 178 -4.61 10.72 -6.06
C LEU A 178 -5.88 11.39 -6.60
N GLN A 179 -6.43 10.85 -7.69
CA GLN A 179 -7.74 11.24 -8.21
C GLN A 179 -8.70 10.05 -8.18
N GLU A 180 -9.95 10.32 -7.78
CA GLU A 180 -11.01 9.31 -7.87
C GLU A 180 -11.35 9.01 -9.34
N PRO A 181 -11.58 7.73 -9.69
CA PRO A 181 -12.03 7.37 -11.01
C PRO A 181 -13.40 7.96 -11.35
N ARG A 182 -13.72 7.99 -12.64
CA ARG A 182 -15.03 8.42 -13.13
C ARG A 182 -16.13 7.49 -12.62
N LEU A 183 -17.30 8.06 -12.36
CA LEU A 183 -18.49 7.30 -12.01
C LEU A 183 -19.09 6.64 -13.24
N LYS A 184 -19.74 5.48 -13.04
CA LYS A 184 -20.56 4.85 -14.09
C LYS A 184 -21.61 5.84 -14.60
N SER A 185 -21.70 5.99 -15.92
CA SER A 185 -22.75 6.77 -16.57
C SER A 185 -24.11 6.11 -16.37
N GLY A 186 -25.13 6.87 -15.94
CA GLY A 186 -26.51 6.38 -15.87
C GLY A 186 -27.02 6.02 -14.47
N ALA A 187 -26.97 6.98 -13.55
CA ALA A 187 -27.92 7.18 -12.45
C ALA A 187 -27.55 8.52 -11.80
N SER A 188 -28.52 9.33 -11.40
CA SER A 188 -28.24 10.40 -10.43
C SER A 188 -27.83 9.72 -9.12
N MET A 189 -26.53 9.68 -8.85
CA MET A 189 -26.03 9.11 -7.59
C MET A 189 -26.64 9.90 -6.43
N PRO A 190 -27.16 9.22 -5.38
CA PRO A 190 -27.75 9.91 -4.25
C PRO A 190 -26.79 10.95 -3.67
N THR A 191 -27.23 12.21 -3.59
CA THR A 191 -26.46 13.34 -3.06
C THR A 191 -26.71 13.59 -1.57
N ALA A 192 -27.61 12.82 -0.95
CA ALA A 192 -27.90 12.90 0.47
C ALA A 192 -26.96 12.02 1.30
N ALA A 193 -26.55 12.53 2.46
CA ALA A 193 -25.82 11.76 3.46
C ALA A 193 -26.65 10.56 3.98
N PRO A 194 -26.02 9.49 4.51
CA PRO A 194 -26.76 8.42 5.15
C PRO A 194 -27.44 8.91 6.44
N SER A 195 -28.62 8.39 6.76
CA SER A 195 -29.39 8.76 7.97
C SER A 195 -28.95 8.04 9.25
N GLY A 196 -28.08 7.03 9.14
CA GLY A 196 -27.55 6.27 10.28
C GLY A 196 -26.81 5.01 9.82
N PHE A 197 -26.14 4.32 10.75
CA PHE A 197 -25.46 3.05 10.49
C PHE A 197 -25.47 2.14 11.73
N PRO A 198 -25.37 0.80 11.55
CA PRO A 198 -25.23 -0.12 12.67
C PRO A 198 -23.98 0.19 13.50
N SER A 199 -24.16 0.57 14.76
CA SER A 199 -23.05 0.92 15.68
C SER A 199 -22.84 -0.11 16.80
N ALA A 200 -23.51 -1.26 16.71
CA ALA A 200 -23.36 -2.33 17.69
C ALA A 200 -21.92 -2.88 17.65
N THR A 201 -21.37 -3.18 18.82
CA THR A 201 -20.08 -3.87 18.92
C THR A 201 -20.23 -5.27 18.30
N PRO A 202 -19.35 -5.67 17.37
CA PRO A 202 -19.41 -7.00 16.78
C PRO A 202 -19.11 -8.06 17.83
N GLU A 203 -19.66 -9.26 17.63
CA GLU A 203 -19.31 -10.42 18.44
C GLU A 203 -17.80 -10.70 18.37
N PRO A 204 -17.18 -11.19 19.45
CA PRO A 204 -15.78 -11.60 19.44
C PRO A 204 -15.49 -12.64 18.35
N LEU A 205 -14.33 -12.54 17.73
CA LEU A 205 -13.91 -13.52 16.74
C LEU A 205 -13.65 -14.89 17.38
N ALA A 206 -14.11 -15.95 16.71
CA ALA A 206 -13.71 -17.31 17.01
C ALA A 206 -12.32 -17.62 16.39
N GLY A 207 -11.62 -18.58 16.97
CA GLY A 207 -10.31 -19.05 16.47
C GLY A 207 -9.12 -18.56 17.29
N GLN A 208 -7.95 -19.11 16.99
CA GLN A 208 -6.70 -18.78 17.68
C GLN A 208 -5.98 -17.63 16.97
N PRO A 209 -5.37 -16.69 17.72
CA PRO A 209 -4.57 -15.63 17.09
C PRO A 209 -3.34 -16.17 16.38
N GLN A 210 -3.08 -15.69 15.16
CA GLN A 210 -1.96 -16.07 14.29
C GLN A 210 -0.84 -15.02 14.31
N GLU A 211 0.43 -15.42 14.24
CA GLU A 211 1.55 -14.48 14.16
C GLU A 211 1.54 -13.71 12.83
N ARG A 212 1.65 -12.39 12.90
CA ARG A 212 1.79 -11.53 11.74
C ARG A 212 2.42 -10.19 12.12
N SER A 213 3.64 -9.97 11.63
CA SER A 213 4.37 -8.74 11.91
C SER A 213 3.98 -7.60 10.98
N GLY A 214 3.77 -6.42 11.54
CA GLY A 214 3.51 -5.19 10.80
C GLY A 214 4.80 -4.62 10.18
N GLY A 215 4.64 -3.93 9.05
CA GLY A 215 5.71 -3.19 8.40
C GLY A 215 6.03 -1.87 9.11
N ALA A 216 7.03 -1.14 8.61
CA ALA A 216 7.50 0.10 9.23
C ALA A 216 6.96 1.38 8.56
N GLY A 217 6.08 1.27 7.56
CA GLY A 217 5.45 2.41 6.89
C GLY A 217 4.29 1.98 5.99
N TYR A 218 3.68 2.92 5.26
CA TYR A 218 2.53 2.64 4.40
C TYR A 218 2.85 1.66 3.26
N SER A 219 4.01 1.81 2.62
CA SER A 219 4.48 0.93 1.53
C SER A 219 4.73 -0.50 2.00
N GLU A 220 5.25 -0.65 3.22
CA GLU A 220 5.55 -1.93 3.85
C GLU A 220 4.38 -2.52 4.64
N ALA A 221 3.23 -1.86 4.69
CA ALA A 221 2.10 -2.26 5.51
C ALA A 221 1.67 -3.71 5.21
N THR A 222 1.63 -4.54 6.26
CA THR A 222 1.33 -5.96 6.14
C THR A 222 -0.17 -6.19 5.98
N GLY A 223 -0.57 -6.97 4.98
CA GLY A 223 -1.96 -7.30 4.73
C GLY A 223 -2.62 -8.13 5.85
N LEU A 224 -3.82 -7.74 6.27
CA LEU A 224 -4.63 -8.48 7.25
C LEU A 224 -6.01 -8.78 6.66
N GLU A 225 -6.48 -10.01 6.85
CA GLU A 225 -7.89 -10.36 6.68
C GLU A 225 -8.62 -10.33 8.04
N THR A 226 -9.93 -10.56 8.03
CA THR A 226 -10.70 -10.76 9.26
C THR A 226 -10.08 -11.87 10.10
N GLY A 227 -9.65 -11.56 11.32
CA GLY A 227 -8.90 -12.49 12.14
C GLY A 227 -8.32 -11.86 13.42
N GLN A 228 -7.69 -12.71 14.22
CA GLN A 228 -6.91 -12.32 15.38
C GLN A 228 -5.42 -12.50 15.06
N TRP A 229 -4.63 -11.47 15.29
CA TRP A 229 -3.24 -11.38 14.85
C TRP A 229 -2.34 -11.03 16.03
N LYS A 230 -1.23 -11.75 16.18
CA LYS A 230 -0.21 -11.52 17.19
C LYS A 230 1.00 -10.86 16.57
N ASP A 231 1.54 -9.87 17.28
CA ASP A 231 2.80 -9.22 16.93
C ASP A 231 3.54 -8.78 18.21
N SER A 232 4.67 -8.10 18.04
CA SER A 232 5.41 -7.44 19.11
C SER A 232 5.82 -6.03 18.68
N VAL A 233 5.71 -5.06 19.59
CA VAL A 233 6.03 -3.65 19.31
C VAL A 233 6.97 -3.13 20.38
N ALA A 234 8.10 -2.56 19.96
CA ALA A 234 9.05 -1.93 20.88
C ALA A 234 8.57 -0.52 21.31
N PRO A 235 8.93 -0.05 22.53
CA PRO A 235 8.67 1.34 22.91
C PRO A 235 9.27 2.32 21.90
N GLY A 236 8.47 3.27 21.42
CA GLY A 236 8.84 4.24 20.37
C GLY A 236 8.58 3.74 18.94
N GLU A 237 8.26 2.47 18.74
CA GLU A 237 8.01 1.90 17.42
C GLU A 237 6.57 2.13 16.96
N THR A 238 6.39 2.23 15.64
CA THR A 238 5.07 2.19 14.98
C THR A 238 5.02 1.04 13.99
N ARG A 239 4.02 0.16 14.13
CA ARG A 239 3.72 -0.93 13.19
C ARG A 239 2.60 -0.53 12.24
N PHE A 240 2.74 -0.87 10.97
CA PHE A 240 1.73 -0.62 9.93
C PHE A 240 1.17 -1.93 9.37
N TYR A 241 -0.16 -1.95 9.26
CA TYR A 241 -0.93 -3.01 8.62
C TYR A 241 -1.93 -2.41 7.65
N ARG A 242 -2.48 -3.22 6.76
CA ARG A 242 -3.53 -2.81 5.83
C ARG A 242 -4.61 -3.86 5.69
N VAL A 243 -5.86 -3.42 5.61
CA VAL A 243 -7.06 -4.26 5.56
C VAL A 243 -7.84 -3.87 4.30
N PRO A 244 -8.19 -4.81 3.41
CA PRO A 244 -9.04 -4.49 2.28
C PRO A 244 -10.49 -4.36 2.78
N VAL A 245 -11.10 -3.21 2.56
CA VAL A 245 -12.51 -2.94 2.92
C VAL A 245 -13.24 -2.47 1.67
N ASP A 246 -14.17 -3.28 1.21
CA ASP A 246 -14.91 -3.04 -0.03
C ASP A 246 -16.16 -2.17 0.21
N TRP A 247 -16.81 -1.75 -0.88
CA TRP A 247 -18.07 -1.02 -0.81
C TRP A 247 -19.12 -1.79 0.01
N GLY A 248 -19.88 -1.08 0.83
CA GLY A 248 -20.89 -1.66 1.75
C GLY A 248 -20.30 -2.37 2.97
N GLN A 249 -18.99 -2.59 3.03
CA GLN A 249 -18.34 -3.27 4.15
C GLN A 249 -18.01 -2.33 5.30
N GLN A 250 -17.95 -2.90 6.50
CA GLN A 250 -17.69 -2.17 7.73
C GLN A 250 -16.51 -2.79 8.48
N ILE A 251 -15.53 -1.96 8.87
CA ILE A 251 -14.34 -2.40 9.59
C ILE A 251 -14.47 -2.12 11.10
N HIS A 252 -14.06 -3.10 11.90
CA HIS A 252 -13.92 -2.98 13.35
C HIS A 252 -12.55 -3.47 13.77
N THR A 253 -11.88 -2.74 14.66
CA THR A 253 -10.56 -3.12 15.13
C THR A 253 -10.38 -2.88 16.61
N THR A 254 -9.64 -3.81 17.23
CA THR A 254 -9.26 -3.77 18.63
C THR A 254 -7.78 -4.10 18.75
N ALA A 255 -7.07 -3.32 19.54
CA ALA A 255 -5.69 -3.60 19.93
C ALA A 255 -5.64 -3.97 21.42
N ARG A 256 -4.84 -4.99 21.76
CA ARG A 256 -4.61 -5.44 23.12
C ARG A 256 -3.11 -5.58 23.37
N LEU A 257 -2.63 -4.98 24.45
CA LEU A 257 -1.31 -5.26 25.00
C LEU A 257 -1.40 -6.41 26.00
N ALA A 258 -0.45 -7.33 25.93
CA ALA A 258 -0.31 -8.41 26.89
C ALA A 258 0.21 -7.90 28.26
N ASN A 259 0.17 -8.77 29.27
CA ASN A 259 0.82 -8.47 30.55
C ASN A 259 2.35 -8.39 30.40
N SER A 260 2.97 -7.61 31.27
CA SER A 260 4.43 -7.60 31.40
C SER A 260 4.89 -8.87 32.13
N PRO A 261 5.93 -9.57 31.67
CA PRO A 261 6.40 -10.81 32.29
C PRO A 261 7.10 -10.58 33.64
N ASN A 262 7.59 -9.37 33.90
CA ASN A 262 8.36 -9.02 35.10
C ASN A 262 7.51 -8.51 36.27
N GLY A 263 6.18 -8.53 36.16
CA GLY A 263 5.26 -8.14 37.24
C GLY A 263 5.21 -6.65 37.59
N LYS A 264 5.89 -5.77 36.84
CA LYS A 264 5.86 -4.31 37.08
C LYS A 264 4.47 -3.72 36.83
N THR A 265 4.11 -2.68 37.59
CA THR A 265 2.76 -2.08 37.58
C THR A 265 2.72 -0.56 37.34
N ASP A 266 3.83 0.04 36.90
CA ASP A 266 3.93 1.49 36.67
C ASP A 266 2.91 2.00 35.65
N PHE A 267 2.19 3.07 35.98
CA PHE A 267 1.18 3.60 35.08
C PHE A 267 1.80 4.47 33.98
N VAL A 268 1.55 4.10 32.72
CA VAL A 268 1.89 4.89 31.53
C VAL A 268 0.61 5.25 30.79
N GLY A 269 0.24 6.53 30.83
CA GLY A 269 -0.88 7.07 30.05
C GLY A 269 -0.56 7.15 28.56
N ASN A 270 -1.55 6.90 27.69
CA ASN A 270 -1.38 6.86 26.23
C ASN A 270 -0.20 5.97 25.79
N ALA A 271 -0.04 4.84 26.48
CA ALA A 271 0.99 3.85 26.21
C ALA A 271 0.93 3.32 24.78
N LEU A 272 -0.28 3.13 24.23
CA LEU A 272 -0.49 2.73 22.84
C LEU A 272 -1.47 3.69 22.16
N THR A 273 -1.20 4.00 20.90
CA THR A 273 -2.14 4.67 19.99
C THR A 273 -2.44 3.74 18.82
N LEU A 274 -3.74 3.47 18.62
CA LEU A 274 -4.24 2.77 17.44
C LEU A 274 -4.92 3.79 16.54
N SER A 275 -4.52 3.87 15.28
CA SER A 275 -5.13 4.75 14.28
C SER A 275 -5.55 3.98 13.04
N LEU A 276 -6.58 4.49 12.38
CA LEU A 276 -7.09 4.01 11.11
C LEU A 276 -7.07 5.16 10.11
N ASP A 277 -6.44 4.92 8.96
CA ASP A 277 -6.34 5.84 7.85
C ASP A 277 -6.99 5.21 6.60
N ASN A 278 -7.65 6.03 5.79
CA ASN A 278 -8.36 5.58 4.59
C ASN A 278 -7.39 5.36 3.39
N PRO A 279 -7.87 4.86 2.23
CA PRO A 279 -7.03 4.64 1.06
C PRO A 279 -6.27 5.87 0.53
N ALA A 280 -6.82 7.07 0.74
CA ALA A 280 -6.17 8.35 0.44
C ALA A 280 -5.26 8.85 1.58
N GLN A 281 -4.90 7.98 2.53
CA GLN A 281 -4.10 8.27 3.73
C GLN A 281 -4.68 9.38 4.62
N GLY A 282 -6.01 9.50 4.63
CA GLY A 282 -6.73 10.40 5.52
C GLY A 282 -7.14 9.76 6.83
N ARG A 283 -6.96 10.47 7.95
CA ARG A 283 -7.33 9.97 9.27
C ARG A 283 -8.83 9.75 9.40
N VAL A 284 -9.23 8.51 9.68
CA VAL A 284 -10.62 8.12 9.91
C VAL A 284 -10.95 8.19 11.40
N ALA A 285 -10.15 7.50 12.20
CA ALA A 285 -10.33 7.41 13.63
C ALA A 285 -9.03 7.02 14.33
N ASP A 286 -8.94 7.36 15.60
CA ASP A 286 -7.91 6.83 16.48
C ASP A 286 -8.47 6.64 17.90
N THR A 287 -7.71 5.89 18.68
CA THR A 287 -7.94 5.67 20.10
C THR A 287 -6.61 5.45 20.80
N SER A 288 -6.58 5.70 22.11
CA SER A 288 -5.42 5.43 22.94
C SER A 288 -5.73 4.46 24.06
N LEU A 289 -4.66 3.88 24.61
CA LEU A 289 -4.71 2.93 25.71
C LEU A 289 -3.65 3.31 26.74
N SER A 290 -4.03 3.36 28.01
CA SER A 290 -3.09 3.44 29.13
C SER A 290 -2.68 2.03 29.56
N TYR A 291 -1.46 1.87 30.06
CA TYR A 291 -0.89 0.59 30.43
C TYR A 291 -0.31 0.61 31.84
N SER A 292 -0.47 -0.49 32.57
CA SER A 292 0.05 -0.67 33.92
C SER A 292 0.58 -2.10 34.14
N GLY A 293 1.11 -2.71 33.08
CA GLY A 293 1.71 -4.05 33.13
C GLY A 293 0.72 -5.19 33.13
N ARG A 294 -0.58 -4.89 33.23
CA ARG A 294 -1.69 -5.85 33.09
C ARG A 294 -2.23 -5.84 31.66
N PRO A 295 -2.87 -6.93 31.19
CA PRO A 295 -3.49 -6.93 29.88
C PRO A 295 -4.51 -5.79 29.77
N ALA A 296 -4.44 -5.04 28.68
CA ALA A 296 -5.29 -3.88 28.46
C ALA A 296 -5.62 -3.77 26.97
N SER A 297 -6.83 -3.34 26.64
CA SER A 297 -7.28 -3.25 25.25
C SER A 297 -8.04 -1.96 24.97
N THR A 298 -7.98 -1.52 23.71
CA THR A 298 -8.74 -0.38 23.19
C THR A 298 -9.30 -0.74 21.82
N SER A 299 -10.47 -0.19 21.49
CA SER A 299 -11.15 -0.42 20.22
C SER A 299 -11.43 0.91 19.54
N LEU A 300 -11.36 0.93 18.21
CA LEU A 300 -11.88 2.08 17.47
C LEU A 300 -13.38 2.22 17.71
N ARG A 301 -13.85 3.47 17.72
CA ARG A 301 -15.29 3.76 17.74
C ARG A 301 -15.96 3.14 16.51
N PRO A 302 -17.22 2.71 16.60
CA PRO A 302 -17.95 2.15 15.44
C PRO A 302 -17.91 3.11 14.24
N LEU A 303 -17.52 2.60 13.08
CA LEU A 303 -17.46 3.36 11.82
C LEU A 303 -18.59 2.96 10.90
N PRO A 304 -19.15 3.82 10.06
CA PRO A 304 -20.15 3.39 9.09
C PRO A 304 -19.57 2.43 8.05
N PRO A 305 -20.43 1.68 7.35
CA PRO A 305 -20.07 1.01 6.12
C PRO A 305 -19.45 1.99 5.12
N VAL A 306 -18.48 1.49 4.36
CA VAL A 306 -17.90 2.20 3.23
C VAL A 306 -18.98 2.49 2.21
N SER A 307 -19.19 3.77 1.89
CA SER A 307 -20.21 4.17 0.92
C SER A 307 -19.81 5.44 0.21
N TYR A 308 -20.02 5.48 -1.10
CA TYR A 308 -19.78 6.68 -1.92
C TYR A 308 -20.49 7.91 -1.35
N ARG A 309 -21.73 7.74 -0.85
CA ARG A 309 -22.54 8.85 -0.34
C ARG A 309 -21.98 9.48 0.94
N ASN A 310 -21.08 8.79 1.64
CA ASN A 310 -20.52 9.28 2.90
C ASN A 310 -19.85 10.65 2.69
N ARG A 311 -19.38 10.96 1.48
CA ARG A 311 -18.84 12.28 1.09
C ARG A 311 -19.78 13.46 1.37
N PHE A 312 -21.09 13.23 1.41
CA PHE A 312 -22.09 14.27 1.67
C PHE A 312 -22.43 14.45 3.15
N ALA A 313 -21.88 13.61 4.03
CA ALA A 313 -22.06 13.74 5.47
C ALA A 313 -21.24 14.90 6.03
N SER A 314 -21.82 15.67 6.95
CA SER A 314 -21.12 16.71 7.71
C SER A 314 -20.23 16.14 8.81
N SER A 315 -20.54 14.94 9.32
CA SER A 315 -19.71 14.23 10.29
C SER A 315 -18.43 13.71 9.62
N THR A 316 -17.27 14.20 10.05
CA THR A 316 -15.95 13.74 9.57
C THR A 316 -15.78 12.22 9.72
N GLN A 317 -16.29 11.63 10.81
CA GLN A 317 -16.24 10.18 11.03
C GLN A 317 -16.97 9.40 9.94
N VAL A 318 -18.10 9.93 9.46
CA VAL A 318 -18.84 9.30 8.37
C VAL A 318 -18.16 9.59 7.05
N ASN A 319 -17.85 10.85 6.83
CA ASN A 319 -17.32 11.36 5.59
C ASN A 319 -15.97 10.75 5.18
N THR A 320 -15.10 10.41 6.12
CA THR A 320 -13.81 9.76 5.83
C THR A 320 -13.93 8.27 5.43
N MET A 321 -15.11 7.66 5.60
CA MET A 321 -15.45 6.29 5.14
C MET A 321 -16.04 6.27 3.73
N ARG A 322 -15.58 7.14 2.83
CA ARG A 322 -16.16 7.34 1.48
C ARG A 322 -15.49 6.54 0.36
N PHE A 323 -14.53 5.68 0.69
CA PHE A 323 -13.68 4.95 -0.26
C PHE A 323 -13.66 3.45 0.05
N ALA A 324 -13.84 2.62 -0.96
CA ALA A 324 -13.32 1.25 -0.87
C ALA A 324 -11.80 1.26 -1.06
N GLY A 325 -11.13 0.19 -0.61
CA GLY A 325 -9.70 -0.02 -0.84
C GLY A 325 -8.96 -0.46 0.41
N TRP A 326 -7.66 -0.19 0.42
CA TRP A 326 -6.79 -0.49 1.56
C TRP A 326 -6.95 0.55 2.66
N TYR A 327 -7.48 0.12 3.80
CA TYR A 327 -7.48 0.89 5.03
C TYR A 327 -6.24 0.54 5.85
N TYR A 328 -5.53 1.54 6.35
CA TYR A 328 -4.25 1.36 7.04
C TYR A 328 -4.44 1.46 8.55
N LEU A 329 -3.92 0.47 9.27
CA LEU A 329 -3.86 0.47 10.73
C LEU A 329 -2.44 0.79 11.16
N SER A 330 -2.25 1.83 11.96
CA SER A 330 -0.98 2.10 12.63
C SER A 330 -1.10 1.87 14.12
N VAL A 331 -0.18 1.08 14.68
CA VAL A 331 -0.06 0.85 16.13
C VAL A 331 1.25 1.44 16.59
N SER A 332 1.18 2.56 17.31
CA SER A 332 2.34 3.23 17.89
C SER A 332 2.41 2.94 19.38
N LEU A 333 3.63 2.68 19.87
CA LEU A 333 3.89 2.46 21.29
C LEU A 333 4.72 3.61 21.86
N SER A 334 4.30 4.12 23.02
CA SER A 334 4.94 5.28 23.66
C SER A 334 6.37 4.96 24.09
N PRO A 335 7.35 5.83 23.78
CA PRO A 335 8.73 5.64 24.25
C PRO A 335 8.84 5.73 25.77
N LYS A 336 7.87 6.35 26.48
CA LYS A 336 7.82 6.39 27.95
C LYS A 336 7.73 5.00 28.58
N LEU A 337 7.22 4.01 27.85
CA LEU A 337 7.22 2.63 28.33
C LEU A 337 8.63 2.10 28.58
N LYS A 338 9.67 2.66 27.92
CA LYS A 338 11.06 2.25 28.13
C LYS A 338 11.53 2.49 29.56
N GLU A 339 11.10 3.58 30.18
CA GLU A 339 11.48 3.95 31.55
C GLU A 339 10.90 2.97 32.58
N SER A 340 9.63 2.59 32.40
CA SER A 340 8.93 1.69 33.31
C SER A 340 9.21 0.20 33.02
N TYR A 341 9.10 -0.21 31.76
CA TYR A 341 9.06 -1.61 31.35
C TYR A 341 10.31 -2.10 30.63
N GLY A 342 11.24 -1.22 30.27
CA GLY A 342 12.45 -1.55 29.51
C GLY A 342 12.25 -1.45 27.99
N SER A 343 13.31 -1.75 27.23
CA SER A 343 13.29 -1.58 25.75
C SER A 343 12.75 -2.78 24.99
N GLU A 344 12.44 -3.88 25.69
CA GLU A 344 11.99 -5.12 25.06
C GLU A 344 10.61 -4.94 24.40
N PRO A 345 10.37 -5.55 23.23
CA PRO A 345 9.06 -5.53 22.59
C PRO A 345 7.94 -6.07 23.48
N ILE A 346 6.84 -5.33 23.56
CA ILE A 346 5.62 -5.76 24.26
C ILE A 346 4.75 -6.52 23.27
N ARG A 347 4.21 -7.67 23.70
CA ARG A 347 3.30 -8.48 22.87
C ARG A 347 1.99 -7.75 22.63
N LEU A 348 1.60 -7.70 21.37
CA LEU A 348 0.39 -7.09 20.83
C LEU A 348 -0.52 -8.17 20.26
N GLU A 349 -1.82 -8.03 20.48
CA GLU A 349 -2.86 -8.73 19.73
C GLU A 349 -3.77 -7.72 19.03
N LEU A 350 -4.00 -7.91 17.74
CA LEU A 350 -4.93 -7.14 16.91
C LEU A 350 -6.08 -8.04 16.48
N ALA A 351 -7.31 -7.65 16.81
CA ALA A 351 -8.51 -8.25 16.25
C ALA A 351 -9.04 -7.33 15.16
N VAL A 352 -9.18 -7.85 13.94
CA VAL A 352 -9.72 -7.13 12.78
C VAL A 352 -10.96 -7.85 12.28
N GLN A 353 -12.07 -7.14 12.13
CA GLN A 353 -13.30 -7.66 11.54
C GLN A 353 -13.77 -6.77 10.40
N VAL A 354 -13.92 -7.36 9.22
CA VAL A 354 -14.65 -6.76 8.09
C VAL A 354 -16.00 -7.47 7.97
N LYS A 355 -17.08 -6.72 8.12
CA LYS A 355 -18.47 -7.19 8.07
C LYS A 355 -19.17 -6.74 6.79
N ASN A 356 -20.36 -7.31 6.57
CA ASN A 356 -21.22 -7.13 5.40
C ASN A 356 -20.63 -7.71 4.10
N LYS A 357 -21.51 -7.89 3.12
CA LYS A 357 -21.12 -8.30 1.76
C LYS A 357 -20.58 -7.09 1.02
N ALA A 358 -19.62 -7.33 0.14
CA ALA A 358 -19.16 -6.32 -0.81
C ALA A 358 -20.32 -5.95 -1.75
N GLU A 359 -20.47 -4.65 -1.99
CA GLU A 359 -21.39 -4.06 -2.95
C GLU A 359 -20.66 -3.68 -4.26
N GLU A 360 -21.41 -3.30 -5.28
CA GLU A 360 -20.82 -2.89 -6.54
C GLU A 360 -20.07 -1.55 -6.43
N SER A 361 -18.92 -1.47 -7.11
CA SER A 361 -18.19 -0.22 -7.27
C SER A 361 -19.04 0.83 -8.01
N PRO A 362 -19.04 2.10 -7.55
CA PRO A 362 -19.68 3.20 -8.25
C PRO A 362 -18.88 3.67 -9.48
N TYR A 363 -17.62 3.23 -9.59
CA TYR A 363 -16.70 3.68 -10.63
C TYR A 363 -16.83 2.90 -11.92
N GLU A 364 -16.54 3.57 -13.02
CA GLU A 364 -16.36 2.99 -14.33
C GLU A 364 -14.94 2.43 -14.46
N GLY A 365 -14.81 1.16 -14.89
CA GLY A 365 -13.52 0.54 -15.14
C GLY A 365 -12.71 0.27 -13.86
N ASP A 366 -11.40 0.50 -13.95
CA ASP A 366 -10.46 0.26 -12.85
C ASP A 366 -10.59 1.34 -11.77
N ALA A 367 -10.79 0.90 -10.53
CA ALA A 367 -10.92 1.78 -9.38
C ALA A 367 -9.57 2.20 -8.77
N GLY A 368 -8.46 1.61 -9.23
CA GLY A 368 -7.13 1.85 -8.67
C GLY A 368 -7.11 1.58 -7.17
N VAL A 369 -6.59 2.55 -6.40
CA VAL A 369 -6.54 2.45 -4.93
C VAL A 369 -7.90 2.58 -4.23
N PHE A 370 -8.94 3.01 -4.96
CA PHE A 370 -10.29 3.25 -4.44
C PHE A 370 -11.25 2.05 -4.63
N GLY A 371 -10.70 0.86 -4.84
CA GLY A 371 -11.44 -0.39 -4.93
C GLY A 371 -10.68 -1.55 -4.28
N VAL A 372 -11.36 -2.68 -4.15
CA VAL A 372 -10.76 -3.93 -3.66
C VAL A 372 -10.84 -4.97 -4.75
N THR A 373 -9.71 -5.57 -5.10
CA THR A 373 -9.63 -6.67 -6.06
C THR A 373 -9.48 -8.02 -5.35
N GLU A 374 -9.69 -9.13 -6.07
CA GLU A 374 -9.38 -10.47 -5.54
C GLU A 374 -7.89 -10.63 -5.21
N ARG A 375 -7.02 -9.92 -5.95
CA ARG A 375 -5.58 -9.88 -5.65
C ARG A 375 -5.31 -9.24 -4.29
N ASP A 376 -6.06 -8.20 -3.94
CA ASP A 376 -5.92 -7.54 -2.64
C ASP A 376 -6.34 -8.48 -1.50
N LYS A 377 -7.45 -9.20 -1.67
CA LYS A 377 -7.92 -10.20 -0.71
C LYS A 377 -6.90 -11.34 -0.53
N ASP A 378 -6.30 -11.84 -1.60
CA ASP A 378 -5.25 -12.85 -1.55
C ASP A 378 -3.98 -12.32 -0.85
N THR A 379 -3.59 -11.09 -1.14
CA THR A 379 -2.46 -10.38 -0.49
C THR A 379 -2.69 -10.23 1.01
N ALA A 380 -3.91 -9.85 1.42
CA ALA A 380 -4.33 -9.77 2.82
C ALA A 380 -4.26 -11.13 3.51
N ARG A 381 -4.78 -12.19 2.88
CA ARG A 381 -4.73 -13.55 3.40
C ARG A 381 -3.29 -14.02 3.63
N LYS A 382 -2.40 -13.77 2.66
CA LYS A 382 -0.99 -14.15 2.70
C LYS A 382 -0.13 -13.29 3.63
N GLY A 383 -0.62 -12.14 4.08
CA GLY A 383 0.16 -11.24 4.93
C GLY A 383 1.29 -10.54 4.17
N GLN A 384 1.05 -10.18 2.91
CA GLN A 384 2.06 -9.56 2.05
C GLN A 384 1.91 -8.04 2.01
N ASN A 385 3.05 -7.33 1.94
CA ASN A 385 3.08 -5.91 1.63
C ASN A 385 2.99 -5.65 0.10
N GLN A 386 2.98 -4.38 -0.31
CA GLN A 386 2.73 -4.02 -1.71
C GLN A 386 3.82 -4.57 -2.65
N GLN A 387 5.08 -4.46 -2.24
CA GLN A 387 6.22 -4.92 -3.04
C GLN A 387 6.21 -6.45 -3.19
N GLN A 388 6.02 -7.18 -2.10
CA GLN A 388 5.96 -8.65 -2.12
C GLN A 388 4.82 -9.17 -3.01
N ALA A 389 3.68 -8.50 -3.01
CA ALA A 389 2.54 -8.85 -3.86
C ALA A 389 2.83 -8.62 -5.36
N ALA A 390 3.59 -7.59 -5.70
CA ALA A 390 4.03 -7.29 -7.07
C ALA A 390 5.06 -8.31 -7.57
N GLU A 391 6.06 -8.65 -6.74
CA GLU A 391 7.07 -9.67 -7.04
C GLU A 391 6.44 -11.06 -7.25
N SER A 392 5.55 -11.46 -6.35
CA SER A 392 4.79 -12.71 -6.46
C SER A 392 3.99 -12.79 -7.77
N GLY A 393 3.36 -11.69 -8.19
CA GLY A 393 2.65 -11.60 -9.47
C GLY A 393 3.55 -11.80 -10.68
N THR A 394 4.69 -11.12 -10.68
CA THR A 394 5.68 -11.24 -11.74
C THR A 394 6.17 -12.68 -11.85
N MET A 395 6.47 -13.32 -10.73
CA MET A 395 6.87 -14.72 -10.69
C MET A 395 5.79 -15.68 -11.17
N GLN A 396 4.50 -15.42 -10.89
CA GLN A 396 3.39 -16.21 -11.42
C GLN A 396 3.29 -16.11 -12.94
N VAL A 397 3.45 -14.91 -13.51
CA VAL A 397 3.43 -14.70 -14.97
C VAL A 397 4.62 -15.41 -15.62
N VAL A 398 5.82 -15.28 -15.03
CA VAL A 398 7.02 -15.99 -15.50
C VAL A 398 6.83 -17.50 -15.46
N ALA A 399 6.25 -18.04 -14.38
CA ALA A 399 5.95 -19.46 -14.26
C ALA A 399 4.94 -19.93 -15.32
N ALA A 400 3.84 -19.17 -15.52
CA ALA A 400 2.83 -19.48 -16.51
C ALA A 400 3.41 -19.46 -17.95
N ALA A 401 4.24 -18.46 -18.27
CA ALA A 401 4.92 -18.36 -19.55
C ALA A 401 5.92 -19.51 -19.76
N GLY A 402 6.67 -19.87 -18.71
CA GLY A 402 7.62 -20.99 -18.73
C GLY A 402 6.93 -22.34 -18.96
N ILE A 403 5.84 -22.61 -18.23
CA ILE A 403 5.04 -23.84 -18.40
C ILE A 403 4.38 -23.87 -19.78
N GLY A 404 3.78 -22.76 -20.23
CA GLY A 404 3.13 -22.67 -21.54
C GLY A 404 4.12 -22.94 -22.69
N THR A 405 5.30 -22.32 -22.63
CA THR A 405 6.35 -22.52 -23.63
C THR A 405 6.88 -23.96 -23.59
N GLY A 406 7.10 -24.52 -22.40
CA GLY A 406 7.52 -25.91 -22.22
C GLY A 406 6.51 -26.91 -22.80
N ALA A 407 5.22 -26.71 -22.56
CA ALA A 407 4.15 -27.56 -23.10
C ALA A 407 4.10 -27.51 -24.63
N VAL A 408 4.22 -26.33 -25.23
CA VAL A 408 4.27 -26.16 -26.69
C VAL A 408 5.48 -26.87 -27.29
N LEU A 409 6.65 -26.77 -26.65
CA LEU A 409 7.86 -27.46 -27.11
C LEU A 409 7.72 -28.99 -27.05
N VAL A 410 7.15 -29.52 -25.96
CA VAL A 410 6.90 -30.96 -25.82
C VAL A 410 5.90 -31.46 -26.85
N LEU A 411 4.81 -30.72 -27.09
CA LEU A 411 3.85 -31.05 -28.15
C LEU A 411 4.48 -30.98 -29.55
N GLY A 412 5.29 -29.95 -29.81
CA GLY A 412 6.04 -29.81 -31.05
C GLY A 412 7.00 -30.98 -31.30
N LEU A 413 7.74 -31.39 -30.26
CA LEU A 413 8.61 -32.57 -30.31
C LEU A 413 7.81 -33.87 -30.52
N GLY A 414 6.66 -34.02 -29.87
CA GLY A 414 5.77 -35.16 -30.07
C GLY A 414 5.24 -35.26 -31.50
N VAL A 415 4.79 -34.15 -32.08
CA VAL A 415 4.36 -34.08 -33.49
C VAL A 415 5.52 -34.38 -34.44
N TRP A 416 6.69 -33.81 -34.20
CA TRP A 416 7.88 -34.07 -35.00
C TRP A 416 8.28 -35.55 -34.97
N ALA A 417 8.31 -36.17 -33.78
CA ALA A 417 8.65 -37.58 -33.62
C ALA A 417 7.63 -38.50 -34.34
N LEU A 418 6.34 -38.17 -34.30
CA LEU A 418 5.30 -38.89 -35.04
C LEU A 418 5.49 -38.76 -36.57
N LEU A 419 5.78 -37.56 -37.06
CA LEU A 419 6.05 -37.33 -38.49
C LEU A 419 7.32 -38.04 -38.95
N ALA A 420 8.38 -38.06 -38.14
CA ALA A 420 9.61 -38.79 -38.41
C ALA A 420 9.37 -40.30 -38.49
N ARG A 421 8.59 -40.88 -37.55
CA ARG A 421 8.22 -42.31 -37.58
C ARG A 421 7.37 -42.69 -38.80
N ARG A 422 6.43 -41.83 -39.23
CA ARG A 422 5.62 -42.08 -40.42
C ARG A 422 6.44 -42.09 -41.71
N ARG A 423 7.52 -41.29 -41.79
CA ARG A 423 8.45 -41.31 -42.94
C ARG A 423 9.34 -42.55 -42.97
N ALA A 424 9.73 -43.08 -41.80
CA ALA A 424 10.52 -44.31 -41.71
C ALA A 424 9.71 -45.57 -42.09
N ALA A 425 8.41 -45.60 -41.81
CA ALA A 425 7.52 -46.72 -42.18
C ALA A 425 7.11 -46.74 -43.68
N GLY A 426 7.45 -45.71 -44.45
CA GLY A 426 7.20 -45.63 -45.89
C GLY A 426 8.39 -46.04 -46.78
N ALA A 427 9.50 -46.50 -46.19
CA ALA A 427 10.65 -46.98 -46.95
C ALA A 427 10.40 -48.44 -47.42
N PRO A 428 10.36 -48.73 -48.74
CA PRO A 428 10.21 -50.10 -49.23
C PRO A 428 11.46 -50.91 -48.91
N ALA A 429 11.26 -52.17 -48.52
CA ALA A 429 12.34 -53.13 -48.25
C ALA A 429 13.27 -53.24 -49.47
N ALA A 430 14.55 -52.94 -49.28
CA ALA A 430 15.58 -53.10 -50.29
C ALA A 430 15.74 -54.60 -50.64
N ALA A 431 15.82 -54.85 -51.96
CA ALA A 431 15.84 -56.15 -52.60
C ALA A 431 16.91 -57.12 -52.05
N GLY A 432 16.51 -58.38 -51.89
CA GLY A 432 17.41 -59.49 -51.59
C GLY A 432 18.46 -59.66 -52.70
N HIS A 433 19.72 -59.74 -52.27
CA HIS A 433 20.87 -60.14 -53.06
C HIS A 433 20.65 -61.54 -53.65
N GLN A 434 20.59 -61.65 -54.98
CA GLN A 434 20.71 -62.93 -55.68
C GLN A 434 22.20 -63.22 -55.95
N PRO A 435 22.76 -64.37 -55.54
CA PRO A 435 24.12 -64.76 -55.91
C PRO A 435 24.17 -65.20 -57.39
N PRO A 436 25.33 -65.12 -58.07
CA PRO A 436 25.44 -65.46 -59.48
C PRO A 436 25.39 -66.98 -59.69
N PRO A 437 24.80 -67.48 -60.80
CA PRO A 437 24.88 -68.89 -61.15
C PRO A 437 26.28 -69.23 -61.70
N GLN A 438 26.81 -70.36 -61.25
CA GLN A 438 28.01 -71.01 -61.78
C GLN A 438 27.64 -72.02 -62.88
N GLN A 439 28.42 -71.99 -63.97
CA GLN A 439 28.70 -73.05 -64.97
C GLN A 439 27.52 -73.47 -65.87
N GLY A 440 27.66 -73.89 -67.12
CA GLY A 440 28.78 -74.28 -67.98
C GLY A 440 28.17 -75.10 -69.15
N TRP A 441 28.85 -75.13 -70.30
CA TRP A 441 28.70 -76.02 -71.48
C TRP A 441 27.30 -76.43 -71.98
#